data_AF-E7SAI5-F1
#
_entry.id   AF-E7SAI5-F1
#
_cell.length_a   1.000
_cell.length_b   1.000
_cell.length_c   1.000
_cell.angle_alpha   90.00
_cell.angle_beta   90.00
_cell.angle_gamma   90.00
#
_symmetry.space_group_name_H-M   'P 1'
#
loop_
_entity.id
_entity.type
_entity.pdbx_description
1 polymer ?
#
loop_
_entity_poly.entity_id
_entity_poly.type
_entity_poly.pdbx_seq_one_letter_code
_entity_poly.pdbx_strand_id
1 'polypeptide(L)'
;MEVNRVIQLSRFKKVNENCLIDNHHQSDKGFENINTKEGTLIGCHQSQKNNLIWFAYRKSSHEIRIEVRDEKNLQSSCLNLEDSFLDSEVTFKGFSDNRVIVSLTAGQDGSQDFCLEFLNHELSVRHKFPRNLVYVFTIHEDSSLLVNFYTTEFYKISNHDFQITFSQRFPVFEQDGLSNVWKINNSYGVFSTTEERWFVFHLETLEIIDEMVIDICQGDYSGIDTLFPTGDQLIFRCYLYNEGTKEVEYMSVEKRDLESILETTS
;
A
#
# COMPACT_ATOMS: atom_id res chain seq x y z
N MET A 1 25.05 22.35 15.96
CA MET A 1 25.53 20.98 15.72
C MET A 1 24.43 20.07 16.21
N GLU A 2 23.44 19.83 15.36
CA GLU A 2 22.45 18.77 15.62
C GLU A 2 23.15 17.46 15.34
N VAL A 3 23.24 16.62 16.35
CA VAL A 3 23.50 15.21 16.15
C VAL A 3 22.21 14.72 15.49
N ASN A 4 22.20 14.59 14.16
CA ASN A 4 21.21 13.74 13.50
C ASN A 4 21.38 12.38 14.18
N ARG A 5 20.41 12.03 15.04
CA ARG A 5 20.24 10.64 15.39
C ARG A 5 19.92 9.93 14.08
N VAL A 6 20.20 8.64 14.01
CA VAL A 6 19.89 7.83 12.84
C VAL A 6 19.41 6.52 13.41
N ILE A 7 18.25 6.05 12.95
CA ILE A 7 17.73 4.74 13.35
C ILE A 7 18.54 3.70 12.59
N GLN A 8 19.51 3.09 13.26
CA GLN A 8 20.28 1.99 12.70
C GLN A 8 19.55 0.67 12.87
N LEU A 9 19.19 0.07 11.74
CA LEU A 9 18.72 -1.31 11.69
C LEU A 9 19.89 -2.23 11.35
N SER A 10 20.14 -3.20 12.25
CA SER A 10 21.23 -4.19 12.12
C SER A 10 20.77 -5.64 12.31
N ARG A 11 19.56 -5.87 12.84
CA ARG A 11 19.02 -7.21 13.13
C ARG A 11 18.16 -7.74 11.99
N PHE A 12 18.80 -8.18 10.91
CA PHE A 12 18.09 -8.78 9.77
C PHE A 12 18.15 -10.30 9.76
N LYS A 13 17.10 -10.92 9.20
CA LYS A 13 17.11 -12.33 8.81
C LYS A 13 16.95 -12.43 7.30
N LYS A 14 17.75 -13.26 6.65
CA LYS A 14 17.56 -13.57 5.22
C LYS A 14 16.30 -14.40 5.03
N VAL A 15 15.46 -14.01 4.06
CA VAL A 15 14.20 -14.67 3.72
C VAL A 15 14.27 -15.22 2.30
N ASN A 16 13.63 -16.36 2.07
CA ASN A 16 13.56 -16.99 0.75
C ASN A 16 12.45 -16.34 -0.10
N GLU A 17 12.73 -16.08 -1.39
CA GLU A 17 11.83 -15.38 -2.32
C GLU A 17 10.46 -16.04 -2.42
N ASN A 18 10.43 -17.38 -2.35
CA ASN A 18 9.20 -18.19 -2.49
C ASN A 18 8.12 -17.81 -1.46
N CYS A 19 8.49 -17.38 -0.25
CA CYS A 19 7.52 -16.99 0.78
C CYS A 19 6.79 -15.67 0.46
N LEU A 20 7.38 -14.81 -0.37
CA LEU A 20 6.78 -13.52 -0.79
C LEU A 20 5.88 -13.70 -2.02
N ILE A 21 6.34 -14.52 -2.96
CA ILE A 21 5.62 -14.88 -4.19
C ILE A 21 4.31 -15.59 -3.82
N ASP A 22 4.31 -16.49 -2.84
CA ASP A 22 3.08 -17.16 -2.39
C ASP A 22 2.05 -16.19 -1.77
N ASN A 23 2.47 -15.12 -1.09
CA ASN A 23 1.55 -14.12 -0.54
C ASN A 23 0.94 -13.20 -1.62
N HIS A 24 1.65 -12.97 -2.72
CA HIS A 24 1.13 -12.19 -3.86
C HIS A 24 0.33 -13.05 -4.86
N HIS A 25 0.63 -14.34 -5.00
CA HIS A 25 -0.04 -15.25 -5.95
C HIS A 25 -1.18 -16.09 -5.34
N GLN A 26 -1.42 -16.01 -4.04
CA GLN A 26 -2.43 -16.85 -3.37
C GLN A 26 -3.87 -16.62 -3.87
N SER A 27 -4.13 -15.58 -4.65
CA SER A 27 -5.48 -15.28 -5.13
C SER A 27 -5.78 -15.68 -6.58
N ASP A 28 -4.85 -16.19 -7.39
CA ASP A 28 -5.15 -16.33 -8.83
C ASP A 28 -5.55 -17.75 -9.27
N LYS A 29 -5.05 -18.79 -8.60
CA LYS A 29 -5.20 -20.18 -9.10
C LYS A 29 -6.56 -20.84 -8.79
N GLY A 30 -7.42 -20.19 -8.00
CA GLY A 30 -8.70 -20.76 -7.57
C GLY A 30 -9.93 -20.31 -8.36
N PHE A 31 -9.82 -19.25 -9.19
CA PHE A 31 -11.00 -18.54 -9.71
C PHE A 31 -11.23 -18.71 -11.23
N GLU A 32 -10.46 -19.57 -11.90
CA GLU A 32 -10.56 -19.86 -13.35
C GLU A 32 -11.94 -20.37 -13.82
N ASN A 33 -12.89 -20.64 -12.91
CA ASN A 33 -14.19 -21.22 -13.26
C ASN A 33 -15.41 -20.31 -13.10
N ILE A 34 -15.24 -19.00 -12.88
CA ILE A 34 -16.41 -18.13 -12.67
C ILE A 34 -16.77 -17.34 -13.93
N ASN A 35 -17.65 -17.95 -14.69
CA ASN A 35 -18.19 -17.53 -15.97
C ASN A 35 -19.18 -16.35 -15.78
N THR A 36 -18.70 -15.15 -15.42
CA THR A 36 -19.49 -13.90 -15.54
C THR A 36 -19.03 -13.12 -16.78
N LYS A 37 -19.91 -13.10 -17.78
CA LYS A 37 -19.67 -12.85 -19.21
C LYS A 37 -19.38 -11.40 -19.63
N GLU A 38 -18.87 -10.53 -18.76
CA GLU A 38 -18.65 -9.12 -19.09
C GLU A 38 -17.25 -8.64 -18.68
N GLY A 39 -16.23 -9.08 -19.43
CA GLY A 39 -14.87 -8.53 -19.35
C GLY A 39 -13.78 -9.54 -18.97
N THR A 40 -12.54 -9.06 -18.98
CA THR A 40 -11.35 -9.84 -18.58
C THR A 40 -11.09 -9.63 -17.09
N LEU A 41 -10.93 -10.71 -16.31
CA LEU A 41 -10.53 -10.61 -14.91
C LEU A 41 -9.13 -9.99 -14.82
N ILE A 42 -8.99 -8.90 -14.07
CA ILE A 42 -7.74 -8.14 -13.93
C ILE A 42 -7.27 -7.99 -12.48
N GLY A 43 -8.06 -8.45 -11.51
CA GLY A 43 -7.66 -8.46 -10.11
C GLY A 43 -8.74 -9.02 -9.20
N CYS A 44 -8.34 -9.47 -8.02
CA CYS A 44 -9.26 -9.88 -6.97
C CYS A 44 -8.71 -9.57 -5.58
N HIS A 45 -9.59 -9.56 -4.59
CA HIS A 45 -9.26 -9.33 -3.19
C HIS A 45 -10.23 -10.06 -2.29
N GLN A 46 -9.70 -10.73 -1.26
CA GLN A 46 -10.51 -11.38 -0.25
C GLN A 46 -10.45 -10.58 1.06
N SER A 47 -11.62 -10.17 1.56
CA SER A 47 -11.75 -9.52 2.86
C SER A 47 -11.49 -10.52 3.99
N GLN A 48 -10.67 -10.15 4.97
CA GLN A 48 -10.18 -11.08 6.00
C GLN A 48 -11.25 -11.62 6.95
N LYS A 49 -12.27 -10.82 7.31
CA LYS A 49 -13.26 -11.22 8.35
C LYS A 49 -14.58 -11.75 7.79
N ASN A 50 -15.13 -11.07 6.78
CA ASN A 50 -16.46 -11.38 6.26
C ASN A 50 -16.42 -12.32 5.05
N ASN A 51 -15.23 -12.77 4.65
CA ASN A 51 -14.98 -13.68 3.53
C ASN A 51 -15.67 -13.24 2.22
N LEU A 52 -15.82 -11.93 2.06
CA LEU A 52 -16.23 -11.32 0.81
C LEU A 52 -15.09 -11.40 -0.18
N ILE A 53 -15.40 -11.76 -1.41
CA ILE A 53 -14.43 -11.80 -2.50
C ILE A 53 -14.83 -10.73 -3.51
N TRP A 54 -13.91 -9.81 -3.74
CA TRP A 54 -14.02 -8.69 -4.65
C TRP A 54 -13.26 -9.04 -5.93
N PHE A 55 -13.84 -8.73 -7.07
CA PHE A 55 -13.30 -9.00 -8.38
C PHE A 55 -13.35 -7.71 -9.21
N ALA A 56 -12.31 -7.47 -10.00
CA ALA A 56 -12.28 -6.43 -11.01
C ALA A 56 -12.21 -7.07 -12.39
N TYR A 57 -13.14 -6.68 -13.27
CA TYR A 57 -13.20 -7.12 -14.66
C TYR A 57 -13.08 -5.91 -15.58
N ARG A 58 -12.16 -5.96 -16.54
CA ARG A 58 -12.06 -4.95 -17.58
C ARG A 58 -13.05 -5.24 -18.69
N LYS A 59 -14.05 -4.38 -18.87
CA LYS A 59 -15.04 -4.48 -19.96
C LYS A 59 -14.55 -3.80 -21.23
N SER A 60 -13.86 -2.69 -21.08
CA SER A 60 -13.17 -1.95 -22.14
C SER A 60 -12.04 -1.13 -21.52
N SER A 61 -11.28 -0.39 -22.32
CA SER A 61 -10.30 0.56 -21.77
C SER A 61 -10.91 1.65 -20.89
N HIS A 62 -12.21 1.93 -21.00
CA HIS A 62 -12.89 3.01 -20.26
C HIS A 62 -13.81 2.52 -19.15
N GLU A 63 -13.99 1.21 -18.99
CA GLU A 63 -14.98 0.65 -18.06
C GLU A 63 -14.43 -0.56 -17.33
N ILE A 64 -14.43 -0.47 -16.00
CA ILE A 64 -14.04 -1.53 -15.09
C ILE A 64 -15.27 -1.92 -14.27
N ARG A 65 -15.64 -3.20 -14.32
CA ARG A 65 -16.71 -3.76 -13.50
C ARG A 65 -16.13 -4.30 -12.20
N ILE A 66 -16.66 -3.85 -11.08
CA ILE A 66 -16.37 -4.43 -9.77
C ILE A 66 -17.52 -5.35 -9.40
N GLU A 67 -17.20 -6.57 -9.01
CA GLU A 67 -18.16 -7.55 -8.51
C GLU A 67 -17.73 -7.98 -7.10
N VAL A 68 -18.68 -8.07 -6.18
CA VAL A 68 -18.47 -8.64 -4.85
C VAL A 68 -19.34 -9.88 -4.69
N ARG A 69 -18.78 -10.93 -4.11
CA ARG A 69 -19.48 -12.18 -3.82
C ARG A 69 -19.37 -12.54 -2.34
N ASP A 70 -20.43 -13.18 -1.84
CA ASP A 70 -20.37 -13.85 -0.55
C ASP A 70 -19.57 -15.16 -0.63
N GLU A 71 -19.20 -15.66 0.55
CA GLU A 71 -18.36 -16.84 0.76
C GLU A 71 -18.91 -18.12 0.10
N LYS A 72 -20.23 -18.18 -0.15
CA LYS A 72 -20.90 -19.32 -0.78
C LYS A 72 -21.06 -19.14 -2.30
N ASN A 73 -20.61 -18.02 -2.86
CA ASN A 73 -20.85 -17.59 -4.24
C ASN A 73 -22.35 -17.63 -4.61
N LEU A 74 -23.25 -17.47 -3.64
CA LEU A 74 -24.70 -17.59 -3.87
C LEU A 74 -25.31 -16.25 -4.27
N GLN A 75 -24.71 -15.15 -3.83
CA GLN A 75 -25.14 -13.80 -4.13
C GLN A 75 -23.95 -12.98 -4.62
N SER A 76 -24.13 -12.32 -5.75
CA SER A 76 -23.19 -11.34 -6.26
C SER A 76 -23.88 -10.01 -6.51
N SER A 77 -23.13 -8.93 -6.30
CA SER A 77 -23.54 -7.58 -6.62
C SER A 77 -22.41 -6.92 -7.40
N CYS A 78 -22.77 -6.08 -8.37
CA CYS A 78 -21.80 -5.48 -9.27
C CYS A 78 -22.10 -4.02 -9.54
N LEU A 79 -21.05 -3.25 -9.81
CA LEU A 79 -21.15 -1.91 -10.36
C LEU A 79 -20.06 -1.70 -11.40
N ASN A 80 -20.23 -0.70 -12.26
CA ASN A 80 -19.21 -0.28 -13.21
C ASN A 80 -18.62 1.04 -12.76
N LEU A 81 -17.30 1.14 -12.85
CA LEU A 81 -16.51 2.35 -12.67
C LEU A 81 -16.01 2.81 -14.04
N GLU A 82 -16.08 4.13 -14.27
CA GLU A 82 -15.45 4.76 -15.42
C GLU A 82 -13.94 4.86 -15.18
N ASP A 83 -13.16 4.38 -16.15
CA ASP A 83 -11.71 4.49 -16.17
C ASP A 83 -11.30 5.68 -17.05
N SER A 84 -11.03 6.81 -16.40
CA SER A 84 -10.64 8.04 -17.08
C SER A 84 -9.20 8.04 -17.63
N PHE A 85 -8.38 7.05 -17.29
CA PHE A 85 -6.99 6.99 -17.73
C PHE A 85 -6.73 6.01 -18.87
N LEU A 86 -7.76 5.25 -19.26
CA LEU A 86 -7.71 4.31 -20.38
C LEU A 86 -6.75 3.13 -20.12
N ASP A 87 -7.28 2.05 -19.54
CA ASP A 87 -6.54 0.82 -19.20
C ASP A 87 -5.70 0.93 -17.90
N SER A 88 -6.26 1.59 -16.88
CA SER A 88 -5.66 1.68 -15.55
C SER A 88 -5.38 0.31 -14.95
N GLU A 89 -4.25 0.18 -14.26
CA GLU A 89 -4.02 -0.90 -13.30
C GLU A 89 -5.01 -0.76 -12.14
N VAL A 90 -5.49 -1.90 -11.64
CA VAL A 90 -6.47 -1.95 -10.55
C VAL A 90 -5.86 -2.62 -9.35
N THR A 91 -5.90 -1.94 -8.21
CA THR A 91 -5.50 -2.51 -6.92
C THR A 91 -6.61 -2.39 -5.91
N PHE A 92 -6.65 -3.36 -4.99
CA PHE A 92 -7.59 -3.40 -3.89
C PHE A 92 -6.84 -3.19 -2.57
N LYS A 93 -7.40 -2.36 -1.69
CA LYS A 93 -6.91 -2.20 -0.32
C LYS A 93 -8.06 -2.37 0.66
N GLY A 94 -7.86 -3.21 1.68
CA GLY A 94 -8.83 -3.37 2.74
C GLY A 94 -9.08 -2.04 3.47
N PHE A 95 -10.35 -1.72 3.73
CA PHE A 95 -10.76 -0.53 4.47
C PHE A 95 -11.53 -0.89 5.74
N SER A 96 -12.59 -1.70 5.59
CA SER A 96 -13.32 -2.31 6.71
C SER A 96 -13.94 -3.63 6.26
N ASP A 97 -14.62 -4.35 7.16
CA ASP A 97 -15.11 -5.70 6.88
C ASP A 97 -16.10 -5.76 5.68
N ASN A 98 -16.77 -4.65 5.37
CA ASN A 98 -17.74 -4.53 4.27
C ASN A 98 -17.37 -3.43 3.24
N ARG A 99 -16.19 -2.83 3.36
CA ARG A 99 -15.71 -1.77 2.47
C ARG A 99 -14.31 -2.07 1.96
N VAL A 100 -14.09 -1.74 0.70
CA VAL A 100 -12.78 -1.86 0.06
C VAL A 100 -12.44 -0.56 -0.65
N ILE A 101 -11.17 -0.20 -0.66
CA ILE A 101 -10.67 0.82 -1.57
C ILE A 101 -10.27 0.15 -2.87
N VAL A 102 -10.79 0.69 -3.98
CA VAL A 102 -10.36 0.35 -5.33
C VAL A 102 -9.60 1.53 -5.88
N SER A 103 -8.33 1.32 -6.21
CA SER A 103 -7.46 2.34 -6.81
C SER A 103 -7.25 2.04 -8.29
N LEU A 104 -7.52 3.04 -9.12
CA LEU A 104 -7.18 3.04 -10.55
C LEU A 104 -5.90 3.85 -10.74
N THR A 105 -4.85 3.25 -11.26
CA THR A 105 -3.53 3.89 -11.43
C THR A 105 -3.04 3.76 -12.86
N ALA A 106 -2.50 4.86 -13.41
CA ALA A 106 -2.06 4.93 -14.80
C ALA A 106 -0.59 5.37 -14.90
N GLY A 107 0.31 4.60 -14.28
CA GLY A 107 1.74 4.94 -14.27
C GLY A 107 1.98 6.37 -13.80
N GLN A 108 2.53 7.21 -14.68
CA GLN A 108 2.85 8.61 -14.39
C GLN A 108 1.67 9.58 -14.56
N ASP A 109 0.55 9.13 -15.13
CA ASP A 109 -0.60 9.96 -15.46
C ASP A 109 -1.56 10.20 -14.28
N GLY A 110 -1.29 9.53 -13.15
CA GLY A 110 -1.93 9.76 -11.87
C GLY A 110 -2.83 8.60 -11.43
N SER A 111 -3.77 8.93 -10.54
CA SER A 111 -4.62 7.93 -9.89
C SER A 111 -6.02 8.43 -9.57
N GLN A 112 -6.93 7.49 -9.36
CA GLN A 112 -8.28 7.73 -8.87
C GLN A 112 -8.72 6.60 -7.94
N ASP A 113 -8.97 6.95 -6.69
CA ASP A 113 -9.41 5.99 -5.67
C ASP A 113 -10.92 6.10 -5.41
N PHE A 114 -11.52 4.96 -5.07
CA PHE A 114 -12.93 4.83 -4.71
C PHE A 114 -13.06 3.99 -3.43
N CYS A 115 -13.85 4.46 -2.47
CA CYS A 115 -14.35 3.61 -1.39
C CYS A 115 -15.65 2.96 -1.84
N LEU A 116 -15.65 1.64 -1.96
CA LEU A 116 -16.85 0.85 -2.26
C LEU A 116 -17.38 0.23 -0.97
N GLU A 117 -18.70 0.10 -0.89
CA GLU A 117 -19.39 -0.50 0.25
C GLU A 117 -20.38 -1.55 -0.22
N PHE A 118 -20.32 -2.73 0.40
CA PHE A 118 -21.30 -3.79 0.24
C PHE A 118 -22.16 -3.89 1.50
N LEU A 119 -23.43 -3.53 1.40
CA LEU A 119 -24.36 -3.56 2.52
C LEU A 119 -25.74 -3.99 2.02
N ASN A 120 -26.44 -4.82 2.80
CA ASN A 120 -27.78 -5.32 2.44
C ASN A 120 -27.86 -5.93 1.04
N HIS A 121 -26.82 -6.66 0.63
CA HIS A 121 -26.69 -7.28 -0.69
C HIS A 121 -26.56 -6.31 -1.88
N GLU A 122 -26.30 -5.03 -1.60
CA GLU A 122 -26.09 -4.00 -2.60
C GLU A 122 -24.66 -3.46 -2.54
N LEU A 123 -24.01 -3.40 -3.70
CA LEU A 123 -22.70 -2.80 -3.89
C LEU A 123 -22.88 -1.35 -4.38
N SER A 124 -22.26 -0.39 -3.70
CA SER A 124 -22.35 1.03 -4.02
C SER A 124 -21.01 1.75 -3.87
N VAL A 125 -20.87 2.90 -4.57
CA VAL A 125 -19.74 3.82 -4.36
C VAL A 125 -20.06 4.70 -3.17
N ARG A 126 -19.38 4.47 -2.04
CA ARG A 126 -19.56 5.28 -0.83
C ARG A 126 -18.89 6.64 -0.95
N HIS A 127 -17.71 6.67 -1.57
CA HIS A 127 -16.93 7.88 -1.78
C HIS A 127 -16.00 7.74 -3.00
N LYS A 128 -15.87 8.82 -3.77
CA LYS A 128 -14.84 8.98 -4.81
C LYS A 128 -13.85 10.01 -4.32
N PHE A 129 -12.60 9.62 -4.10
CA PHE A 129 -11.58 10.54 -3.60
C PHE A 129 -11.22 11.59 -4.67
N PRO A 130 -10.66 12.74 -4.29
CA PRO A 130 -10.05 13.66 -5.24
C PRO A 130 -9.03 12.94 -6.13
N ARG A 131 -8.94 13.35 -7.39
CA ARG A 131 -7.95 12.80 -8.33
C ARG A 131 -6.54 12.97 -7.75
N ASN A 132 -5.70 11.96 -7.96
CA ASN A 132 -4.32 11.87 -7.47
C ASN A 132 -4.18 11.70 -5.95
N LEU A 133 -5.27 11.60 -5.18
CA LEU A 133 -5.22 11.30 -3.76
C LEU A 133 -5.34 9.79 -3.55
N VAL A 134 -4.24 9.15 -3.20
CA VAL A 134 -4.11 7.69 -3.08
C VAL A 134 -4.25 7.26 -1.63
N TYR A 135 -5.13 6.30 -1.38
CA TYR A 135 -5.21 5.62 -0.10
C TYR A 135 -4.00 4.74 0.16
N VAL A 136 -3.38 4.90 1.33
CA VAL A 136 -2.22 4.10 1.72
C VAL A 136 -2.65 2.98 2.67
N PHE A 137 -3.13 3.32 3.87
CA PHE A 137 -3.60 2.38 4.89
C PHE A 137 -4.44 3.05 5.98
N THR A 138 -5.19 2.24 6.73
CA THR A 138 -5.89 2.63 7.95
C THR A 138 -4.90 2.83 9.10
N ILE A 139 -4.96 3.96 9.81
CA ILE A 139 -4.16 4.24 11.02
C ILE A 139 -4.85 3.63 12.24
N HIS A 140 -6.09 4.09 12.50
CA HIS A 140 -7.00 3.58 13.53
C HIS A 140 -8.40 3.39 12.93
N GLU A 141 -9.35 2.87 13.71
CA GLU A 141 -10.72 2.64 13.22
C GLU A 141 -11.36 3.90 12.61
N ASP A 142 -11.02 5.07 13.13
CA ASP A 142 -11.60 6.37 12.75
C ASP A 142 -10.77 7.17 11.72
N SER A 143 -9.56 6.74 11.39
CA SER A 143 -8.63 7.52 10.58
C SER A 143 -7.76 6.71 9.63
N SER A 144 -7.44 7.30 8.49
CA SER A 144 -6.60 6.69 7.45
C SER A 144 -5.60 7.68 6.87
N LEU A 145 -4.51 7.14 6.32
CA LEU A 145 -3.48 7.89 5.64
C LEU A 145 -3.69 7.84 4.12
N LEU A 146 -3.65 9.01 3.50
CA LEU A 146 -3.65 9.20 2.06
C LEU A 146 -2.41 10.01 1.67
N VAL A 147 -1.97 9.84 0.43
CA VAL A 147 -0.87 10.61 -0.14
C VAL A 147 -1.25 11.13 -1.51
N ASN A 148 -0.88 12.37 -1.81
CA ASN A 148 -1.03 12.91 -3.15
C ASN A 148 0.11 12.44 -4.05
N PHE A 149 -0.27 11.81 -5.17
CA PHE A 149 0.61 11.21 -6.15
C PHE A 149 1.69 12.18 -6.67
N TYR A 150 1.36 13.45 -6.89
CA TYR A 150 2.30 14.44 -7.45
C TYR A 150 2.95 15.34 -6.41
N THR A 151 2.18 15.80 -5.42
CA THR A 151 2.71 16.75 -4.44
C THR A 151 3.45 16.08 -3.30
N THR A 152 3.31 14.75 -3.17
CA THR A 152 3.85 13.94 -2.05
C THR A 152 3.38 14.43 -0.68
N GLU A 153 2.30 15.21 -0.63
CA GLU A 153 1.69 15.65 0.63
C GLU A 153 0.91 14.49 1.24
N PHE A 154 1.08 14.30 2.54
CA PHE A 154 0.43 13.28 3.33
C PHE A 154 -0.80 13.88 3.98
N TYR A 155 -1.90 13.14 3.96
CA TYR A 155 -3.18 13.56 4.52
C TYR A 155 -3.70 12.50 5.48
N LYS A 156 -4.18 12.94 6.63
CA LYS A 156 -5.07 12.13 7.46
C LYS A 156 -6.50 12.49 7.11
N ILE A 157 -7.34 11.46 7.01
CA ILE A 157 -8.78 11.64 6.84
C ILE A 157 -9.54 10.96 7.97
N SER A 158 -10.79 11.39 8.19
CA SER A 158 -11.75 10.59 8.95
C SER A 158 -12.32 9.45 8.10
N ASN A 159 -12.42 8.25 8.68
CA ASN A 159 -13.04 7.09 8.01
C ASN A 159 -14.58 7.16 8.00
N HIS A 160 -15.18 8.12 8.71
CA HIS A 160 -16.63 8.25 8.78
C HIS A 160 -17.21 9.07 7.61
N ASP A 161 -16.60 10.22 7.32
CA ASP A 161 -17.07 11.18 6.31
C ASP A 161 -16.03 11.52 5.23
N PHE A 162 -14.83 10.92 5.30
CA PHE A 162 -13.72 11.10 4.38
C PHE A 162 -13.16 12.53 4.33
N GLN A 163 -13.47 13.38 5.32
CA GLN A 163 -12.89 14.71 5.41
C GLN A 163 -11.42 14.65 5.80
N ILE A 164 -10.61 15.50 5.19
CA ILE A 164 -9.21 15.71 5.57
C ILE A 164 -9.19 16.41 6.93
N THR A 165 -8.55 15.77 7.90
CA THR A 165 -8.42 16.30 9.26
C THR A 165 -7.07 16.96 9.49
N PHE A 166 -6.05 16.57 8.72
CA PHE A 166 -4.70 17.08 8.84
C PHE A 166 -3.91 16.81 7.56
N SER A 167 -2.94 17.66 7.23
CA SER A 167 -2.00 17.41 6.16
C SER A 167 -0.59 17.88 6.53
N GLN A 168 0.40 17.23 5.93
CA GLN A 168 1.81 17.56 6.10
C GLN A 168 2.56 17.24 4.80
N ARG A 169 3.40 18.19 4.36
CA ARG A 169 4.41 17.94 3.34
C ARG A 169 5.79 17.94 4.00
N PHE A 170 6.58 16.93 3.68
CA PHE A 170 7.94 16.82 4.21
C PHE A 170 8.93 17.59 3.33
N PRO A 171 9.88 18.36 3.92
CA PRO A 171 10.89 19.10 3.16
C PRO A 171 11.76 18.23 2.24
N VAL A 172 11.96 16.95 2.58
CA VAL A 172 12.73 16.01 1.74
C VAL A 172 12.18 15.91 0.32
N PHE A 173 10.87 16.11 0.13
CA PHE A 173 10.22 16.05 -1.19
C PHE A 173 10.27 17.37 -1.98
N GLU A 174 11.11 18.33 -1.58
CA GLU A 174 11.44 19.47 -2.42
C GLU A 174 12.41 19.09 -3.55
N GLN A 175 13.23 18.07 -3.32
CA GLN A 175 14.30 17.65 -4.23
C GLN A 175 14.20 16.17 -4.65
N ASP A 176 13.26 15.43 -4.06
CA ASP A 176 13.13 13.98 -4.24
C ASP A 176 11.65 13.58 -4.36
N GLY A 177 11.38 12.40 -4.91
CA GLY A 177 10.06 11.82 -5.02
C GLY A 177 9.77 10.83 -3.89
N LEU A 178 8.50 10.48 -3.72
CA LEU A 178 8.08 9.40 -2.84
C LEU A 178 8.09 8.07 -3.58
N SER A 179 8.64 7.02 -2.97
CA SER A 179 8.74 5.68 -3.54
C SER A 179 7.90 4.64 -2.80
N ASN A 180 8.04 4.55 -1.47
CA ASN A 180 7.28 3.61 -0.65
C ASN A 180 6.65 4.30 0.55
N VAL A 181 5.47 3.85 1.00
CA VAL A 181 4.87 4.25 2.29
C VAL A 181 4.17 3.06 2.92
N TRP A 182 4.54 2.74 4.15
CA TRP A 182 4.02 1.56 4.84
C TRP A 182 3.80 1.80 6.33
N LYS A 183 2.85 1.07 6.88
CA LYS A 183 2.54 1.10 8.31
C LYS A 183 3.45 0.13 9.06
N ILE A 184 4.20 0.64 10.04
CA ILE A 184 4.93 -0.21 10.98
C ILE A 184 3.92 -0.77 11.97
N ASN A 185 3.25 0.12 12.70
CA ASN A 185 2.24 -0.18 13.70
C ASN A 185 1.21 0.96 13.77
N ASN A 186 0.40 1.00 14.84
CA ASN A 186 -0.61 2.04 15.00
C ASN A 186 -0.07 3.43 15.37
N SER A 187 1.22 3.55 15.68
CA SER A 187 1.86 4.80 16.08
C SER A 187 2.84 5.34 15.03
N TYR A 188 3.45 4.45 14.23
CA TYR A 188 4.57 4.77 13.36
C TYR A 188 4.35 4.28 11.93
N GLY A 189 4.75 5.12 10.98
CA GLY A 189 4.87 4.79 9.57
C GLY A 189 6.33 4.87 9.12
N VAL A 190 6.61 4.25 7.99
CA VAL A 190 7.89 4.38 7.27
C VAL A 190 7.60 4.79 5.84
N PHE A 191 8.42 5.67 5.29
CA PHE A 191 8.42 5.93 3.85
C PHE A 191 9.84 5.94 3.30
N SER A 192 9.96 5.76 1.98
CA SER A 192 11.21 5.96 1.27
C SER A 192 11.06 6.91 0.09
N THR A 193 12.18 7.52 -0.27
CA THR A 193 12.26 8.42 -1.40
C THR A 193 12.77 7.72 -2.66
N THR A 194 12.80 8.42 -3.80
CA THR A 194 13.34 7.86 -5.05
C THR A 194 14.87 7.75 -5.03
N GLU A 195 15.55 8.50 -4.16
CA GLU A 195 16.97 8.29 -3.83
C GLU A 195 17.21 7.20 -2.76
N GLU A 196 16.21 6.37 -2.48
CA GLU A 196 16.30 5.22 -1.57
C GLU A 196 16.64 5.58 -0.11
N ARG A 197 16.34 6.81 0.29
CA ARG A 197 16.43 7.24 1.69
C ARG A 197 15.16 6.86 2.43
N TRP A 198 15.30 6.32 3.64
CA TRP A 198 14.18 5.81 4.43
C TRP A 198 13.94 6.68 5.65
N PHE A 199 12.69 7.00 5.96
CA PHE A 199 12.32 7.84 7.09
C PHE A 199 11.22 7.20 7.90
N VAL A 200 11.33 7.31 9.23
CA VAL A 200 10.27 6.94 10.16
C VAL A 200 9.55 8.20 10.62
N PHE A 201 8.22 8.15 10.70
CA PHE A 201 7.40 9.28 11.09
C PHE A 201 6.28 8.86 12.05
N HIS A 202 5.84 9.79 12.89
CA HIS A 202 4.68 9.60 13.76
C HIS A 202 3.39 9.64 12.94
N LEU A 203 2.52 8.66 13.08
CA LEU A 203 1.21 8.67 12.41
C LEU A 203 0.26 9.70 13.04
N GLU A 204 0.42 10.01 14.33
CA GLU A 204 -0.39 11.01 15.01
C GLU A 204 -0.09 12.43 14.54
N THR A 205 1.18 12.82 14.43
CA THR A 205 1.55 14.20 14.05
C THR A 205 1.97 14.36 12.59
N LEU A 206 2.22 13.25 11.89
CA LEU A 206 2.93 13.22 10.60
C LEU A 206 4.30 13.92 10.66
N GLU A 207 4.98 13.93 11.79
CA GLU A 207 6.34 14.47 11.90
C GLU A 207 7.38 13.37 11.69
N ILE A 208 8.47 13.70 10.99
CA ILE A 208 9.62 12.79 10.88
C ILE A 208 10.22 12.64 12.28
N ILE A 209 10.39 11.39 12.68
CA ILE A 209 11.18 11.03 13.87
C ILE A 209 12.64 11.09 13.48
N ASP A 210 13.01 10.31 12.45
CA ASP A 210 14.38 10.25 11.98
C ASP A 210 14.53 9.57 10.62
N GLU A 211 15.73 9.72 10.05
CA GLU A 211 16.20 8.89 8.94
C GLU A 211 16.59 7.50 9.46
N MET A 212 16.15 6.47 8.74
CA MET A 212 16.43 5.07 9.01
C MET A 212 17.50 4.58 8.05
N VAL A 213 18.60 4.09 8.59
CA VAL A 213 19.70 3.53 7.81
C VAL A 213 19.72 2.02 8.02
N ILE A 214 19.75 1.31 6.89
CA ILE A 214 19.77 -0.15 6.85
C ILE A 214 21.20 -0.60 6.56
N ASP A 215 21.89 -1.13 7.57
CA ASP A 215 23.34 -1.34 7.55
C ASP A 215 23.82 -2.30 6.44
N ILE A 216 22.97 -3.25 6.06
CA ILE A 216 23.28 -4.27 5.04
C ILE A 216 23.37 -3.72 3.60
N CYS A 217 22.88 -2.50 3.37
CA CYS A 217 22.80 -1.88 2.04
C CYS A 217 23.58 -0.55 1.99
N GLN A 218 24.79 -0.54 2.54
CA GLN A 218 25.66 0.64 2.51
C GLN A 218 26.72 0.52 1.42
N GLY A 219 26.51 1.19 0.28
CA GLY A 219 27.49 1.31 -0.79
C GLY A 219 26.89 1.81 -2.10
N ASP A 220 27.72 2.41 -2.97
CA ASP A 220 27.30 3.04 -4.24
C ASP A 220 26.62 2.07 -5.23
N TYR A 221 26.73 0.77 -4.97
CA TYR A 221 26.22 -0.31 -5.80
C TYR A 221 25.19 -1.17 -5.08
N SER A 222 24.71 -0.78 -3.90
CA SER A 222 23.71 -1.52 -3.14
C SER A 222 22.60 -0.61 -2.67
N GLY A 223 21.40 -1.15 -2.55
CA GLY A 223 20.25 -0.34 -2.18
C GLY A 223 19.01 -1.17 -1.87
N ILE A 224 17.90 -0.47 -1.68
CA ILE A 224 16.61 -1.07 -1.34
C ILE A 224 15.56 -0.44 -2.21
N ASP A 225 14.99 -1.24 -3.10
CA ASP A 225 14.02 -0.75 -4.07
C ASP A 225 12.56 -1.01 -3.65
N THR A 226 12.29 -1.95 -2.74
CA THR A 226 10.93 -2.27 -2.32
C THR A 226 10.85 -2.75 -0.88
N LEU A 227 9.77 -2.39 -0.19
CA LEU A 227 9.40 -2.92 1.13
C LEU A 227 8.06 -3.66 1.06
N PHE A 228 8.03 -4.87 1.61
CA PHE A 228 6.83 -5.69 1.77
C PHE A 228 6.51 -5.83 3.26
N PRO A 229 5.45 -5.19 3.77
CA PRO A 229 5.04 -5.41 5.15
C PRO A 229 4.22 -6.69 5.29
N THR A 230 4.47 -7.44 6.35
CA THR A 230 3.59 -8.51 6.85
C THR A 230 2.92 -8.06 8.15
N GLY A 231 2.18 -8.97 8.80
CA GLY A 231 1.57 -8.68 10.10
C GLY A 231 2.61 -8.31 11.17
N ASP A 232 3.75 -9.00 11.19
CA ASP A 232 4.77 -8.93 12.23
C ASP A 232 6.16 -8.51 11.74
N GLN A 233 6.40 -8.50 10.42
CA GLN A 233 7.70 -8.19 9.82
C GLN A 233 7.62 -7.10 8.76
N LEU A 234 8.77 -6.50 8.49
CA LEU A 234 9.06 -5.68 7.33
C LEU A 234 10.11 -6.40 6.50
N ILE A 235 9.82 -6.70 5.24
CA ILE A 235 10.72 -7.44 4.36
C ILE A 235 11.22 -6.50 3.27
N PHE A 236 12.52 -6.23 3.29
CA PHE A 236 13.21 -5.34 2.37
C PHE A 236 13.80 -6.13 1.22
N ARG A 237 13.48 -5.72 -0.01
CA ARG A 237 14.15 -6.21 -1.21
C ARG A 237 15.42 -5.39 -1.43
N CYS A 238 16.51 -6.00 -1.03
CA CYS A 238 17.84 -5.43 -1.10
C CYS A 238 18.48 -5.84 -2.42
N TYR A 239 19.23 -4.95 -3.05
CA TYR A 239 20.00 -5.29 -4.24
C TYR A 239 21.47 -4.94 -4.08
N LEU A 240 22.31 -5.66 -4.83
CA LEU A 240 23.73 -5.41 -4.98
C LEU A 240 24.09 -5.53 -6.46
N TYR A 241 24.70 -4.51 -7.03
CA TYR A 241 25.31 -4.54 -8.35
C TYR A 241 26.74 -5.03 -8.21
N ASN A 242 27.00 -6.22 -8.74
CA ASN A 242 28.33 -6.81 -8.80
C ASN A 242 28.70 -7.05 -10.26
N GLU A 243 29.74 -6.37 -10.76
CA GLU A 243 30.29 -6.54 -12.11
C GLU A 243 29.23 -6.52 -13.25
N GLY A 244 28.22 -5.65 -13.12
CA GLY A 244 27.14 -5.50 -14.11
C GLY A 244 25.95 -6.45 -13.93
N THR A 245 25.96 -7.31 -12.91
CA THR A 245 24.84 -8.19 -12.55
C THR A 245 24.15 -7.63 -11.29
N LYS A 246 22.82 -7.52 -11.32
CA LYS A 246 22.00 -7.17 -10.14
C LYS A 246 21.68 -8.44 -9.38
N GLU A 247 22.33 -8.63 -8.23
CA GLU A 247 21.95 -9.64 -7.24
C GLU A 247 20.87 -9.06 -6.32
N VAL A 248 19.90 -9.89 -5.94
CA VAL A 248 18.77 -9.49 -5.09
C VAL A 248 18.70 -10.41 -3.89
N GLU A 249 18.54 -9.83 -2.71
CA GLU A 249 18.30 -10.56 -1.47
C GLU A 249 17.11 -9.95 -0.72
N TYR A 250 16.38 -10.79 0.01
CA TYR A 250 15.25 -10.35 0.82
C TYR A 250 15.62 -10.47 2.29
N MET A 251 15.48 -9.36 3.00
CA MET A 251 15.92 -9.24 4.39
C MET A 251 14.74 -8.79 5.23
N SER A 252 14.40 -9.55 6.28
CA SER A 252 13.31 -9.21 7.17
C SER A 252 13.79 -8.67 8.50
N VAL A 253 13.00 -7.74 9.04
CA VAL A 253 13.10 -7.21 10.40
C VAL A 253 11.75 -7.41 11.08
N GLU A 254 11.77 -7.88 12.34
CA GLU A 254 10.55 -7.94 13.15
C GLU A 254 10.11 -6.51 13.50
N LYS A 255 8.83 -6.19 13.30
CA LYS A 255 8.26 -4.87 13.66
C LYS A 255 8.51 -4.54 15.13
N ARG A 256 8.50 -5.54 16.00
CA ARG A 256 8.82 -5.40 17.43
C ARG A 256 10.26 -4.97 17.72
N ASP A 257 11.22 -5.38 16.89
CA ASP A 257 12.60 -4.91 17.03
C ASP A 257 12.69 -3.41 16.68
N LEU A 258 11.98 -2.98 15.62
CA LEU A 258 11.91 -1.57 15.24
C LEU A 258 11.18 -0.73 16.30
N GLU A 259 10.06 -1.21 16.84
CA GLU A 259 9.34 -0.57 17.95
C GLU A 259 10.25 -0.33 19.15
N SER A 260 11.02 -1.34 19.55
CA SER A 260 11.94 -1.21 20.69
C SER A 260 12.99 -0.12 20.46
N ILE A 261 13.52 0.01 19.24
CA ILE A 261 14.49 1.05 18.90
C ILE A 261 13.80 2.43 18.98
N LEU A 262 12.60 2.55 18.42
CA LEU A 262 11.85 3.81 18.41
C LEU A 262 11.49 4.29 19.82
N GLU A 263 11.05 3.38 20.70
CA GLU A 263 10.74 3.70 22.10
C GLU A 263 11.97 4.14 22.92
N THR A 264 13.16 3.66 22.57
CA THR A 264 14.41 4.10 23.22
C THR A 264 14.98 5.40 22.65
N THR A 265 14.51 5.81 21.47
CA THR A 265 15.00 7.00 20.76
C THR A 265 14.10 8.22 20.96
N SER A 266 12.82 7.97 21.30
CA SER A 266 11.78 8.96 21.69
C SER A 266 12.02 9.53 23.08
#